data_AF-A0A414UF38-F1
#
_entry.id   AF-A0A414UF38-F1
#
_cell.length_a   1.000
_cell.length_b   1.000
_cell.length_c   1.000
_cell.angle_alpha   90.00
_cell.angle_beta   90.00
_cell.angle_gamma   90.00
#
_symmetry.space_group_name_H-M   'P 1'
#
loop_
_entity.id
_entity.type
_entity.pdbx_description
1 polymer ?
#
loop_
_entity_poly.entity_id
_entity_poly.type
_entity_poly.pdbx_seq_one_letter_code
_entity_poly.pdbx_strand_id
1 'polypeptide(L)'
;MMMNFKKNQNNAVCSMDCKNCPHGASQPNPMDDPMFEKSIAMLHNWLMLEAIREDHPKERIVMVILPGAGGELLTEDGSRDIFEDVYDEMEADLVADGELLLHYDKSDVIETDRTRYLLGAAEVSEIDQNGNECSINLFTLERTIDYVNENLTVVSIGGELVPALRLI
;
A
#
# COMPACT_ATOMS: atom_id res chain seq x y z
N MET A 1 3.12 -23.94 -43.20
CA MET A 1 1.78 -23.33 -43.32
C MET A 1 1.80 -22.03 -42.53
N MET A 2 1.69 -20.88 -43.17
CA MET A 2 1.71 -19.57 -42.48
C MET A 2 0.33 -19.31 -41.88
N MET A 3 0.26 -19.15 -40.56
CA MET A 3 -0.98 -18.79 -39.87
C MET A 3 -1.18 -17.28 -39.94
N ASN A 4 -2.27 -16.84 -40.57
CA ASN A 4 -2.64 -15.43 -40.65
C ASN A 4 -3.34 -15.04 -39.35
N PHE A 5 -2.66 -14.28 -38.50
CA PHE A 5 -3.24 -13.72 -37.29
C PHE A 5 -4.03 -12.45 -37.63
N LYS A 6 -5.32 -12.43 -37.28
CA LYS A 6 -6.16 -11.22 -37.36
C LYS A 6 -6.52 -10.78 -35.95
N LYS A 7 -6.38 -9.48 -35.70
CA LYS A 7 -6.85 -8.83 -34.47
C LYS A 7 -8.36 -8.67 -34.56
N ASN A 8 -9.08 -9.07 -33.51
CA ASN A 8 -10.52 -8.78 -33.40
C ASN A 8 -10.76 -7.34 -32.91
N GLN A 9 -12.02 -6.92 -32.78
CA GLN A 9 -12.39 -5.58 -32.34
C GLN A 9 -11.88 -5.20 -30.93
N ASN A 10 -11.45 -6.19 -30.14
CA ASN A 10 -10.86 -6.02 -28.81
C ASN A 10 -9.33 -6.22 -28.83
N ASN A 11 -8.69 -6.12 -30.01
CA ASN A 11 -7.24 -6.28 -30.21
C ASN A 11 -6.67 -7.66 -29.82
N ALA A 12 -7.52 -8.64 -29.53
CA ALA A 12 -7.11 -10.00 -29.22
C ALA A 12 -6.67 -10.73 -30.50
N VAL A 13 -5.56 -11.46 -30.41
CA VAL A 13 -4.96 -12.20 -31.51
C VAL A 13 -5.53 -13.62 -31.53
N CYS A 14 -6.33 -13.95 -32.53
CA CYS A 14 -6.88 -15.30 -32.70
C CYS A 14 -6.29 -15.98 -33.95
N SER A 15 -5.96 -17.27 -33.84
CA SER A 15 -5.43 -18.09 -34.94
C SER A 15 -6.51 -18.62 -35.90
N MET A 16 -7.80 -18.40 -35.60
CA MET A 16 -8.94 -18.80 -36.42
C MET A 16 -9.85 -17.61 -36.78
N ASP A 17 -10.51 -17.70 -37.93
CA ASP A 17 -11.56 -16.77 -38.33
C ASP A 17 -12.64 -16.70 -37.23
N CYS A 18 -12.76 -15.55 -36.57
CA CYS A 18 -13.61 -15.29 -35.40
C CYS A 18 -15.11 -15.64 -35.59
N LYS A 19 -15.56 -15.95 -36.81
CA LYS A 19 -16.97 -16.30 -37.11
C LYS A 19 -17.39 -17.69 -36.60
N ASN A 20 -16.46 -18.60 -36.29
CA ASN A 20 -16.75 -19.99 -35.91
C ASN A 20 -16.33 -20.37 -34.48
N CYS A 21 -16.09 -19.40 -33.59
CA CYS A 21 -15.73 -19.71 -32.22
C CYS A 21 -16.97 -20.16 -31.43
N PRO A 22 -17.05 -21.41 -30.94
CA PRO A 22 -18.24 -21.92 -30.26
C PRO A 22 -18.49 -21.26 -28.89
N HIS A 23 -17.49 -20.57 -28.34
CA HIS A 23 -17.53 -19.85 -27.07
C HIS A 23 -16.85 -18.49 -27.22
N GLY A 24 -17.29 -17.67 -28.18
CA GLY A 24 -16.86 -16.28 -28.40
C GLY A 24 -15.60 -15.87 -27.64
N ALA A 25 -14.43 -16.33 -28.09
CA ALA A 25 -13.23 -16.32 -27.27
C ALA A 25 -12.62 -14.90 -27.17
N SER A 26 -13.13 -14.11 -26.24
CA SER A 26 -12.28 -13.20 -25.48
C SER A 26 -11.68 -14.04 -24.35
N GLN A 27 -10.48 -14.60 -24.56
CA GLN A 27 -9.68 -14.93 -23.39
C GLN A 27 -9.51 -13.63 -22.59
N PRO A 28 -9.68 -13.63 -21.25
CA PRO A 28 -9.38 -12.47 -20.44
C PRO A 28 -7.96 -12.00 -20.76
N ASN A 29 -7.75 -10.69 -20.85
CA ASN A 29 -6.40 -10.17 -20.99
C ASN A 29 -5.60 -10.63 -19.76
N PRO A 30 -4.43 -11.27 -19.91
CA PRO A 30 -3.61 -11.67 -18.77
C PRO A 30 -3.21 -10.50 -17.87
N MET A 31 -3.28 -9.26 -18.36
CA MET A 31 -3.09 -8.06 -17.54
C MET A 31 -4.27 -7.76 -16.61
N ASP A 32 -5.46 -8.30 -16.87
CA ASP A 32 -6.64 -8.17 -16.02
C ASP A 32 -6.68 -9.29 -14.95
N ASP A 33 -5.62 -10.10 -14.83
CA ASP A 33 -5.47 -11.12 -13.79
C ASP A 33 -4.96 -10.46 -12.49
N PRO A 34 -5.69 -10.56 -11.36
CA PRO A 34 -5.25 -10.01 -10.08
C PRO A 34 -3.87 -10.48 -9.62
N MET A 35 -3.46 -11.70 -9.99
CA MET A 35 -2.11 -12.20 -9.69
C MET A 35 -1.03 -11.46 -10.47
N PHE A 36 -1.34 -11.07 -11.71
CA PHE A 36 -0.43 -10.29 -12.54
C PHE A 36 -0.29 -8.87 -12.01
N GLU A 37 -1.40 -8.20 -11.67
CA GLU A 37 -1.38 -6.87 -11.05
C GLU A 37 -0.58 -6.85 -9.74
N LYS A 38 -0.82 -7.83 -8.86
CA LYS A 38 -0.05 -7.97 -7.61
C LYS A 38 1.44 -8.16 -7.88
N SER A 39 1.81 -8.97 -8.87
CA SER A 39 3.23 -9.20 -9.23
C SER A 39 3.92 -7.93 -9.72
N ILE A 40 3.23 -7.09 -10.49
CA ILE A 40 3.76 -5.80 -10.95
C ILE A 40 3.92 -4.82 -9.78
N ALA A 41 2.92 -4.76 -8.88
CA ALA A 41 3.00 -3.93 -7.68
C ALA A 41 4.18 -4.36 -6.78
N MET A 42 4.36 -5.66 -6.56
CA MET A 42 5.52 -6.19 -5.81
C MET A 42 6.85 -5.80 -6.46
N LEU A 43 6.97 -5.91 -7.78
CA LEU A 43 8.19 -5.53 -8.49
C LEU A 43 8.47 -4.03 -8.36
N HIS A 44 7.44 -3.19 -8.50
CA HIS A 44 7.56 -1.74 -8.32
C HIS A 44 8.03 -1.41 -6.90
N ASN A 45 7.37 -1.98 -5.89
CA ASN A 45 7.72 -1.80 -4.48
C ASN A 45 9.16 -2.24 -4.18
N TRP A 46 9.58 -3.39 -4.72
CA TRP A 46 10.95 -3.86 -4.58
C TRP A 46 11.95 -2.89 -5.21
N LEU A 47 11.70 -2.42 -6.44
CA LEU A 47 12.57 -1.46 -7.11
C LEU A 47 12.70 -0.14 -6.33
N MET A 48 11.61 0.36 -5.75
CA MET A 48 11.63 1.57 -4.92
C MET A 48 12.45 1.37 -3.65
N LEU A 49 12.28 0.24 -2.96
CA LEU A 49 13.09 -0.08 -1.78
C LEU A 49 14.57 -0.15 -2.11
N GLU A 50 14.95 -0.81 -3.20
CA GLU A 50 16.36 -0.92 -3.60
C GLU A 50 16.96 0.43 -4.01
N ALA A 51 16.19 1.29 -4.69
CA ALA A 51 16.65 2.64 -5.04
C ALA A 51 16.93 3.48 -3.78
N ILE A 52 16.02 3.50 -2.80
CA ILE A 52 16.23 4.24 -1.55
C ILE A 52 17.42 3.65 -0.77
N ARG A 53 17.57 2.32 -0.73
CA ARG A 53 18.73 1.67 -0.07
C ARG A 53 20.06 2.01 -0.73
N GLU A 54 20.08 2.14 -2.05
CA GLU A 54 21.29 2.51 -2.80
C GLU A 54 21.69 3.95 -2.50
N ASP A 55 20.74 4.88 -2.52
CA ASP A 55 20.99 6.30 -2.27
C ASP A 55 21.26 6.60 -0.77
N HIS A 56 20.59 5.88 0.13
CA HIS A 56 20.62 6.10 1.58
C HIS A 56 20.93 4.80 2.36
N PRO A 57 22.14 4.23 2.23
CA PRO A 57 22.47 2.88 2.73
C PRO A 57 22.50 2.72 4.26
N LYS A 58 22.38 3.83 5.01
CA LYS A 58 22.42 3.85 6.47
C LYS A 58 21.13 4.35 7.11
N GLU A 59 20.25 4.97 6.33
CA GLU A 59 19.01 5.52 6.87
C GLU A 59 17.96 4.42 6.96
N ARG A 60 17.13 4.49 8.00
CA ARG A 60 15.99 3.58 8.12
C ARG A 60 14.98 3.95 7.03
N ILE A 61 14.34 2.94 6.44
CA ILE A 61 13.25 3.15 5.47
C ILE A 61 11.94 2.93 6.20
N VAL A 62 11.03 3.86 6.03
CA VAL A 62 9.69 3.84 6.61
C VAL A 62 8.65 4.00 5.52
N MET A 63 7.40 3.72 5.84
CA MET A 63 6.27 4.02 4.95
C MET A 63 5.41 5.08 5.62
N VAL A 64 5.21 6.20 4.97
CA VAL A 64 4.23 7.20 5.42
C VAL A 64 2.92 6.93 4.71
N ILE A 65 1.83 6.81 5.47
CA ILE A 65 0.49 6.58 4.96
C ILE A 65 -0.40 7.76 5.29
N LEU A 66 -1.24 8.17 4.34
CA LEU A 66 -2.28 9.18 4.56
C LEU A 66 -3.62 8.57 4.13
N PRO A 67 -4.59 8.43 5.05
CA PRO A 67 -5.92 7.94 4.73
C PRO A 67 -6.53 8.71 3.56
N GLY A 68 -6.88 7.99 2.48
CA GLY A 68 -7.45 8.56 1.27
C GLY A 68 -6.46 9.07 0.22
N ALA A 69 -5.16 9.13 0.51
CA ALA A 69 -4.12 9.52 -0.46
C ALA A 69 -3.09 8.40 -0.77
N GLY A 70 -3.10 7.31 0.01
CA GLY A 70 -2.21 6.17 -0.19
C GLY A 70 -1.00 6.22 0.74
N GLY A 71 0.11 5.61 0.32
CA GLY A 71 1.34 5.65 1.09
C GLY A 71 2.59 5.71 0.21
N GLU A 72 3.66 6.20 0.81
CA GLU A 72 4.94 6.47 0.16
C GLU A 72 6.09 5.89 1.01
N LEU A 73 7.08 5.32 0.34
CA LEU A 73 8.32 4.86 0.98
C LEU A 73 9.28 6.03 1.06
N LEU A 74 9.78 6.31 2.26
CA LEU A 74 10.70 7.40 2.54
C LEU A 74 11.84 6.91 3.43
N THR A 75 12.91 7.69 3.50
CA THR A 75 13.84 7.54 4.62
C THR A 75 13.21 8.11 5.89
N GLU A 76 13.69 7.68 7.05
CA GLU A 76 13.31 8.23 8.35
C GLU A 76 13.50 9.76 8.39
N ASP A 77 14.62 10.27 7.86
CA ASP A 77 14.85 11.71 7.80
C ASP A 77 13.79 12.40 6.93
N GLY A 78 13.43 11.82 5.78
CA GLY A 78 12.36 12.36 4.92
C GLY A 78 10.98 12.30 5.56
N SER A 79 10.69 11.28 6.38
CA SER A 79 9.47 11.22 7.19
C SER A 79 9.47 12.29 8.29
N ARG A 80 10.62 12.53 8.92
CA ARG A 80 10.76 13.57 9.95
C ARG A 80 10.43 14.97 9.43
N ASP A 81 10.75 15.25 8.17
CA ASP A 81 10.35 16.51 7.53
C ASP A 81 8.81 16.65 7.39
N ILE A 82 8.08 15.54 7.24
CA ILE A 82 6.61 15.54 7.17
C ILE A 82 6.00 15.83 8.55
N PHE A 83 6.60 15.27 9.60
CA PHE A 83 6.11 15.36 10.97
C PHE A 83 6.89 16.36 11.83
N GLU A 84 7.59 17.34 11.23
CA GLU A 84 8.56 18.22 11.91
C GLU A 84 8.05 18.80 13.24
N ASP A 85 6.79 19.25 13.26
CA ASP A 85 6.17 19.89 14.43
C ASP A 85 5.78 18.91 15.55
N VAL A 86 5.64 17.62 15.25
CA VAL A 86 5.04 16.62 16.14
C VAL A 86 5.87 15.35 16.32
N TYR A 87 7.00 15.20 15.62
CA TYR A 87 7.77 13.96 15.53
C TYR A 87 8.14 13.36 16.89
N ASP A 88 8.62 14.20 17.81
CA ASP A 88 9.02 13.76 19.15
C ASP A 88 7.82 13.54 20.11
N GLU A 89 6.60 13.93 19.69
CA GLU A 89 5.35 13.82 20.45
C GLU A 89 4.38 12.78 19.88
N MET A 90 4.75 12.09 18.80
CA MET A 90 3.90 11.09 18.15
C MET A 90 3.55 9.95 19.11
N GLU A 91 2.30 9.50 19.03
CA GLU A 91 1.88 8.26 19.67
C GLU A 91 2.20 7.07 18.78
N ALA A 92 2.40 5.91 19.40
CA ALA A 92 2.78 4.68 18.71
C ALA A 92 1.86 3.52 19.12
N ASP A 93 1.30 2.82 18.13
CA ASP A 93 0.58 1.56 18.34
C ASP A 93 1.32 0.39 17.67
N LEU A 94 1.35 -0.76 18.33
CA LEU A 94 1.78 -2.03 17.72
C LEU A 94 0.63 -2.62 16.93
N VAL A 95 0.83 -2.87 15.64
CA VAL A 95 -0.21 -3.36 14.72
C VAL A 95 0.28 -4.58 13.94
N ALA A 96 -0.62 -5.20 13.17
CA ALA A 96 -0.34 -6.40 12.37
C ALA A 96 0.36 -7.52 13.17
N ASP A 97 -0.24 -7.90 14.31
CA ASP A 97 0.26 -8.90 15.26
C ASP A 97 1.59 -8.50 15.95
N GLY A 98 1.86 -7.20 16.05
CA GLY A 98 3.05 -6.66 16.71
C GLY A 98 4.31 -6.65 15.86
N GLU A 99 4.17 -6.85 14.54
CA GLU A 99 5.28 -6.78 13.59
C GLU A 99 5.52 -5.37 13.05
N LEU A 100 4.52 -4.49 13.19
CA LEU A 100 4.58 -3.10 12.71
C LEU A 100 4.39 -2.15 13.88
N LEU A 101 5.12 -1.03 13.84
CA LEU A 101 4.86 0.12 14.69
C LEU A 101 4.23 1.23 13.85
N LEU A 102 3.10 1.73 14.31
CA LEU A 102 2.35 2.81 13.67
C LEU A 102 2.51 4.08 14.52
N HIS A 103 3.31 5.03 14.05
CA HIS A 103 3.46 6.35 14.64
C HIS A 103 2.49 7.34 14.03
N TYR A 104 1.80 8.12 14.84
CA TYR A 104 0.88 9.14 14.36
C TYR A 104 0.78 10.33 15.33
N ASP A 105 0.32 11.47 14.82
CA ASP A 105 -0.08 12.58 15.69
C ASP A 105 -1.40 12.23 16.39
N LYS A 106 -1.38 12.24 17.73
CA LYS A 106 -2.58 12.06 18.56
C LYS A 106 -3.69 13.06 18.22
N SER A 107 -3.32 14.28 17.81
CA SER A 107 -4.26 15.34 17.48
C SER A 107 -5.15 14.99 16.28
N ASP A 108 -4.68 14.08 15.41
CA ASP A 108 -5.40 13.56 14.26
C ASP A 108 -6.30 12.36 14.56
N VAL A 109 -6.36 11.92 15.82
CA VAL A 109 -7.18 10.79 16.25
C VAL A 109 -8.51 11.25 16.82
N ILE A 110 -9.58 10.68 16.29
CA ILE A 110 -10.92 10.80 16.87
C ILE A 110 -11.35 9.47 17.49
N GLU A 111 -12.17 9.54 18.54
CA GLU A 111 -12.78 8.36 19.15
C GLU A 111 -14.31 8.44 19.05
N THR A 112 -14.91 7.40 18.47
CA THR A 112 -16.38 7.22 18.46
C THR A 112 -16.71 5.77 18.74
N ASP A 113 -17.72 5.52 19.56
CA ASP A 113 -18.16 4.17 19.95
C ASP A 113 -16.99 3.27 20.45
N ARG A 114 -16.06 3.87 21.21
CA ARG A 114 -14.83 3.23 21.73
C ARG A 114 -13.86 2.72 20.67
N THR A 115 -14.02 3.17 19.43
CA THR A 115 -13.11 2.89 18.33
C THR A 115 -12.34 4.16 17.98
N ARG A 116 -11.01 4.03 17.88
CA ARG A 116 -10.14 5.13 17.47
C ARG A 116 -9.97 5.13 15.96
N TYR A 117 -10.00 6.33 15.37
CA TYR A 117 -9.82 6.54 13.94
C TYR A 117 -8.79 7.64 13.73
N LEU A 118 -7.73 7.31 12.99
CA LEU A 118 -6.73 8.27 12.55
C LEU A 118 -7.18 8.91 11.24
N LEU A 119 -7.22 10.24 11.21
CA LEU A 119 -7.59 11.04 10.04
C LEU A 119 -6.37 11.54 9.26
N GLY A 120 -5.25 11.74 9.97
CA GLY A 120 -4.01 12.28 9.44
C GLY A 120 -3.00 11.21 9.02
N ALA A 121 -1.76 11.66 8.79
CA ALA A 121 -0.70 10.78 8.34
C ALA A 121 -0.18 9.88 9.48
N ALA A 122 0.33 8.71 9.12
CA ALA A 122 1.07 7.84 10.02
C ALA A 122 2.41 7.41 9.39
N GLU A 123 3.45 7.33 10.19
CA GLU A 123 4.69 6.62 9.83
C GLU A 123 4.56 5.15 10.26
N VAL A 124 4.95 4.23 9.40
CA VAL A 124 5.01 2.80 9.67
C VAL A 124 6.46 2.32 9.61
N SER A 125 6.90 1.64 10.66
CA SER A 125 8.21 0.97 10.74
C SER A 125 8.06 -0.52 11.09
N GLU A 126 9.09 -1.32 10.80
CA GLU A 126 9.17 -2.72 11.23
C GLU A 126 9.60 -2.79 12.69
N ILE A 127 9.06 -3.73 13.46
CA ILE A 127 9.58 -4.10 14.78
C ILE A 127 10.26 -5.47 14.69
N ASP A 128 11.53 -5.55 15.07
CA ASP A 128 12.23 -6.84 15.15
C ASP A 128 11.77 -7.66 16.38
N GLN A 129 12.18 -8.93 16.42
CA GLN A 129 11.91 -9.84 17.54
C GLN A 129 12.44 -9.38 18.91
N ASN A 130 13.32 -8.38 18.95
CA ASN A 130 13.86 -7.80 20.18
C ASN A 130 13.12 -6.51 20.59
N GLY A 131 12.15 -6.05 19.79
CA GLY A 131 11.42 -4.81 20.01
C GLY A 131 12.12 -3.57 19.45
N ASN A 132 13.11 -3.73 18.56
CA ASN A 132 13.78 -2.60 17.93
C ASN A 132 13.11 -2.22 16.62
N GLU A 133 12.96 -0.93 16.39
CA GLU A 133 12.53 -0.41 15.10
C GLU A 133 13.56 -0.64 14.01
N CYS A 134 13.08 -1.12 12.86
CA CYS A 134 13.87 -1.54 11.72
C CYS A 134 13.28 -0.99 10.42
N SER A 135 14.10 -0.97 9.37
CA SER A 135 13.64 -0.55 8.04
C SER A 135 12.58 -1.50 7.52
N ILE A 136 11.54 -0.95 6.89
CA ILE A 136 10.60 -1.74 6.10
C ILE A 136 11.36 -2.49 5.01
N ASN A 137 11.01 -3.77 4.87
CA ASN A 137 11.42 -4.62 3.76
C ASN A 137 10.19 -4.99 2.90
N LEU A 138 10.40 -5.75 1.82
CA LEU A 138 9.31 -6.09 0.89
C LEU A 138 8.16 -6.84 1.56
N PHE A 139 8.44 -7.76 2.48
CA PHE A 139 7.41 -8.51 3.21
C PHE A 139 6.65 -7.59 4.17
N THR A 140 7.38 -6.76 4.92
CA THR A 140 6.80 -5.83 5.87
C THR A 140 5.94 -4.80 5.17
N LEU A 141 6.35 -4.35 3.98
CA LEU A 141 5.56 -3.47 3.12
C LEU A 141 4.25 -4.12 2.66
N GLU A 142 4.28 -5.38 2.24
CA GLU A 142 3.05 -6.10 1.91
C GLU A 142 2.12 -6.18 3.12
N ARG A 143 2.65 -6.46 4.31
CA ARG A 143 1.86 -6.47 5.55
C ARG A 143 1.29 -5.10 5.89
N THR A 144 2.05 -4.03 5.69
CA THR A 144 1.54 -2.66 5.88
C THR A 144 0.39 -2.39 4.93
N ILE A 145 0.51 -2.77 3.66
CA ILE A 145 -0.56 -2.60 2.66
C ILE A 145 -1.80 -3.40 3.05
N ASP A 146 -1.64 -4.65 3.46
CA ASP A 146 -2.75 -5.49 3.91
C ASP A 146 -3.44 -4.89 5.15
N TYR A 147 -2.66 -4.48 6.15
CA TYR A 147 -3.18 -3.80 7.36
C TYR A 147 -3.95 -2.53 7.00
N VAL A 148 -3.39 -1.67 6.14
CA VAL A 148 -4.06 -0.44 5.72
C VAL A 148 -5.36 -0.77 4.96
N ASN A 149 -5.34 -1.72 4.04
CA ASN A 149 -6.54 -2.08 3.27
C ASN A 149 -7.66 -2.67 4.14
N GLU A 150 -7.31 -3.44 5.17
CA GLU A 150 -8.27 -4.02 6.10
C GLU A 150 -8.88 -2.99 7.06
N ASN A 151 -8.12 -1.94 7.40
CA ASN A 151 -8.49 -0.97 8.42
C ASN A 151 -8.90 0.40 7.86
N LEU A 152 -8.68 0.67 6.58
CA LEU A 152 -9.12 1.89 5.91
C LEU A 152 -10.64 1.90 5.83
N THR A 153 -11.23 3.02 6.24
CA THR A 153 -12.67 3.18 6.31
C THR A 153 -13.06 4.64 6.05
N VAL A 154 -14.36 4.91 6.11
CA VAL A 154 -14.90 6.26 5.97
C VAL A 154 -15.76 6.55 7.19
N VAL A 155 -15.48 7.66 7.86
CA VAL A 155 -16.22 8.14 9.04
C VAL A 155 -16.98 9.42 8.70
N SER A 156 -18.08 9.67 9.42
CA SER A 156 -18.88 10.90 9.25
C SER A 156 -18.55 11.89 10.37
N ILE A 157 -17.97 13.03 10.01
CA ILE A 157 -17.57 14.09 10.94
C ILE A 157 -18.32 15.36 10.55
N GLY A 158 -19.22 15.84 11.42
CA GLY A 158 -20.02 17.03 11.11
C GLY A 158 -20.93 16.90 9.88
N GLY A 159 -21.18 15.68 9.41
CA GLY A 159 -21.94 15.40 8.17
C GLY A 159 -21.08 15.22 6.92
N GLU A 160 -19.75 15.43 7.01
CA GLU A 160 -18.81 15.17 5.94
C GLU A 160 -18.21 13.76 6.06
N LEU A 161 -18.04 13.09 4.91
CA LEU A 161 -17.43 11.77 4.84
C LEU A 161 -15.91 11.92 4.67
N VAL A 162 -15.16 11.41 5.65
CA VAL A 162 -13.70 11.56 5.73
C VAL A 162 -13.07 10.17 5.73
N PRO A 163 -12.08 9.88 4.85
CA PRO A 163 -11.28 8.67 4.94
C PRO A 163 -10.51 8.63 6.27
N ALA A 164 -10.48 7.46 6.89
CA ALA A 164 -9.79 7.27 8.16
C ALA A 164 -9.22 5.86 8.26
N LEU A 165 -8.14 5.72 9.02
CA LEU A 165 -7.59 4.42 9.40
C LEU A 165 -8.12 4.02 10.78
N ARG A 166 -8.76 2.86 10.90
CA ARG A 166 -9.15 2.33 12.20
C ARG A 166 -7.92 1.86 12.96
N LEU A 167 -7.75 2.35 14.19
CA LEU A 167 -6.68 1.91 15.09
C LEU A 167 -7.23 0.79 15.99
N ILE A 168 -6.70 -0.43 15.84
CA ILE A 168 -7.14 -1.66 16.56
C ILE A 168 -5.96 -2.24 17.33
#